data_AF-A0A2W6CD19-F1
#
_entry.id   AF-A0A2W6CD19-F1
#
_cell.length_a   1.000
_cell.length_b   1.000
_cell.length_c   1.000
_cell.angle_alpha   90.00
_cell.angle_beta   90.00
_cell.angle_gamma   90.00
#
_symmetry.space_group_name_H-M   'P 1'
#
loop_
_entity.id
_entity.type
_entity.pdbx_description
1 polymer ?
#
loop_
_entity_poly.entity_id
_entity_poly.type
_entity_poly.pdbx_seq_one_letter_code
_entity_poly.pdbx_strand_id
1 'polypeptide(L)'
;MEAGWLARARWRRRGAWLWPTFAAATFADAAIGSELPLSGETQSLYAAAIAGCVLSLIGVVVLSAPVAAAHRRLRPDLPRVVARDRAGTMVVVAVTLSLLAAGIVHRPSILAHRRAMQDAIARAQAWIGDRAPAGFRANLSHTSTFAIEPGSIYRTCVLSSDRRHTFCVVVNTQLPFASSVSFDGYEANSVLDAGAG
;
A
#
# COMPACT_ATOMS: atom_id res chain seq x y z
N MET A 1 -31.99 43.36 1.44
CA MET A 1 -31.24 42.30 2.17
C MET A 1 -30.74 41.16 1.28
N GLU A 2 -31.34 40.92 0.11
CA GLU A 2 -30.97 39.81 -0.79
C GLU A 2 -29.60 39.96 -1.48
N ALA A 3 -29.20 41.18 -1.87
CA ALA A 3 -27.92 41.42 -2.56
C ALA A 3 -26.70 41.01 -1.73
N GLY A 4 -26.73 41.22 -0.41
CA GLY A 4 -25.66 40.81 0.52
C GLY A 4 -25.63 39.30 0.78
N TRP A 5 -26.75 38.59 0.63
CA TRP A 5 -26.81 37.13 0.72
C TRP A 5 -26.28 36.48 -0.56
N LEU A 6 -26.67 37.00 -1.73
CA LEU A 6 -26.18 36.55 -3.04
C LEU A 6 -24.68 36.85 -3.24
N ALA A 7 -24.17 37.94 -2.68
CA ALA A 7 -22.73 38.22 -2.67
C ALA A 7 -21.98 37.21 -1.80
N ARG A 8 -22.42 36.97 -0.55
CA ARG A 8 -21.81 35.97 0.34
C ARG A 8 -21.90 34.54 -0.20
N ALA A 9 -23.01 34.16 -0.83
CA ALA A 9 -23.19 32.85 -1.46
C ALA A 9 -22.26 32.66 -2.67
N ARG A 10 -22.08 33.67 -3.52
CA ARG A 10 -21.10 33.64 -4.63
C ARG A 10 -19.66 33.54 -4.13
N TRP A 11 -19.36 34.19 -3.01
CA TRP A 11 -18.03 34.12 -2.39
C TRP A 11 -17.74 32.73 -1.83
N ARG A 12 -18.69 32.11 -1.13
CA ARG A 12 -18.58 30.71 -0.68
C ARG A 12 -18.42 29.73 -1.86
N ARG A 13 -19.13 29.95 -2.97
CA ARG A 13 -18.97 29.14 -4.19
C ARG A 13 -17.63 29.31 -4.91
N ARG A 14 -16.90 30.42 -4.70
CA ARG A 14 -15.63 30.70 -5.43
C ARG A 14 -14.36 30.41 -4.62
N GLY A 15 -14.46 30.30 -3.30
CA GLY A 15 -13.29 30.16 -2.42
C GLY A 15 -13.52 29.29 -1.18
N ALA A 16 -14.47 28.35 -1.24
CA ALA A 16 -14.59 27.28 -0.25
C ALA A 16 -14.47 25.92 -0.95
N TRP A 17 -13.54 25.78 -1.90
CA TRP A 17 -13.31 24.54 -2.63
C TRP A 17 -12.33 23.62 -1.89
N LEU A 18 -11.51 24.15 -0.99
CA LEU A 18 -10.52 23.34 -0.28
C LEU A 18 -11.15 22.18 0.51
N TRP A 19 -12.18 22.45 1.33
CA TRP A 19 -12.83 21.42 2.13
C TRP A 19 -13.49 20.31 1.30
N PRO A 20 -14.36 20.60 0.30
CA PRO A 20 -14.96 19.54 -0.50
C PRO A 20 -13.92 18.79 -1.33
N THR A 21 -12.89 19.46 -1.84
CA THR A 21 -11.80 18.79 -2.55
C THR A 21 -10.98 17.91 -1.61
N PHE A 22 -10.69 18.34 -0.38
CA PHE A 22 -9.99 17.53 0.63
C PHE A 22 -10.79 16.28 1.01
N ALA A 23 -12.10 16.41 1.21
CA ALA A 23 -12.96 15.27 1.49
C ALA A 23 -12.98 14.28 0.31
N ALA A 24 -13.20 14.76 -0.91
CA ALA A 24 -13.17 13.92 -2.11
C ALA A 24 -11.81 13.27 -2.35
N ALA A 25 -10.72 14.02 -2.18
CA ALA A 25 -9.35 13.53 -2.31
C ALA A 25 -9.02 12.46 -1.27
N THR A 26 -9.50 12.60 -0.03
CA THR A 26 -9.30 11.58 1.01
C THR A 26 -9.96 10.25 0.63
N PHE A 27 -11.18 10.30 0.09
CA PHE A 27 -11.83 9.09 -0.43
C PHE A 27 -11.12 8.53 -1.66
N ALA A 28 -10.65 9.39 -2.56
CA ALA A 28 -9.86 8.97 -3.73
C ALA A 28 -8.54 8.32 -3.31
N ASP A 29 -7.79 8.91 -2.39
CA ASP A 29 -6.52 8.39 -1.87
C ASP A 29 -6.74 7.04 -1.16
N ALA A 30 -7.85 6.87 -0.43
CA ALA A 30 -8.23 5.59 0.17
C ALA A 30 -8.48 4.51 -0.89
N ALA A 31 -9.24 4.84 -1.94
CA ALA A 31 -9.50 3.93 -3.05
C ALA A 31 -8.19 3.59 -3.81
N ILE A 32 -7.40 4.60 -4.18
CA ILE A 32 -6.11 4.46 -4.85
C ILE A 32 -5.18 3.58 -4.03
N GLY A 33 -4.97 3.86 -2.75
CA GLY A 33 -4.06 3.07 -1.92
C GLY A 33 -4.54 1.65 -1.66
N SER A 34 -5.86 1.40 -1.68
CA SER A 34 -6.41 0.05 -1.55
C SER A 34 -6.23 -0.80 -2.83
N GLU A 35 -6.32 -0.18 -4.01
CA GLU A 35 -6.16 -0.88 -5.30
C GLU A 35 -4.70 -0.93 -5.79
N LEU A 36 -3.92 0.10 -5.45
CA LEU A 36 -2.53 0.32 -5.83
C LEU A 36 -1.67 0.51 -4.56
N PRO A 37 -1.51 -0.55 -3.74
CA PRO A 37 -0.70 -0.45 -2.53
C PRO A 37 0.74 -0.08 -2.92
N LEU A 38 1.38 0.83 -2.19
CA LEU A 38 2.76 1.26 -2.48
C LEU A 38 3.80 0.29 -1.88
N SER A 39 3.47 -0.31 -0.73
CA SER A 39 4.23 -1.39 -0.11
C SER A 39 3.53 -2.71 -0.44
N GLY A 40 4.23 -3.70 -1.00
CA GLY A 40 3.68 -4.89 -1.69
C GLY A 40 2.69 -5.80 -0.95
N GLU A 41 2.33 -5.52 0.29
CA GLU A 41 1.23 -6.15 1.01
C GLU A 41 -0.06 -5.33 0.89
N THR A 42 -1.22 -5.96 1.06
CA THR A 42 -2.50 -5.26 1.00
C THR A 42 -2.57 -4.18 2.08
N GLN A 43 -2.37 -2.93 1.70
CA GLN A 43 -2.59 -1.80 2.59
C GLN A 43 -4.08 -1.73 2.90
N SER A 44 -4.44 -1.71 4.18
CA SER A 44 -5.86 -1.56 4.56
C SER A 44 -6.38 -0.21 4.06
N LEU A 45 -7.67 -0.17 3.67
CA LEU A 45 -8.31 1.05 3.20
C LEU A 45 -8.16 2.20 4.22
N TYR A 46 -8.20 1.88 5.51
CA TYR A 46 -7.96 2.83 6.60
C TYR A 46 -6.52 3.34 6.63
N ALA A 47 -5.52 2.47 6.49
CA ALA A 47 -4.12 2.89 6.46
C ALA A 47 -3.83 3.79 5.24
N ALA A 48 -4.40 3.46 4.08
CA ALA A 48 -4.31 4.28 2.87
C ALA A 48 -4.97 5.65 3.06
N ALA A 49 -6.19 5.68 3.60
CA ALA A 49 -6.92 6.92 3.87
C ALA A 49 -6.17 7.85 4.84
N ILE A 50 -5.62 7.29 5.93
CA ILE A 50 -4.86 8.04 6.92
C ILE A 50 -3.59 8.61 6.29
N ALA A 51 -2.84 7.82 5.52
CA ALA A 51 -1.64 8.28 4.84
C ALA A 51 -1.93 9.43 3.85
N GLY A 52 -2.94 9.29 3.00
CA GLY A 52 -3.37 10.33 2.07
C GLY A 52 -3.82 11.61 2.77
N CYS A 53 -4.62 11.46 3.84
CA CYS A 53 -5.07 12.57 4.68
C CYS A 53 -3.89 13.33 5.31
N VAL A 54 -2.95 12.61 5.93
CA VAL A 54 -1.75 13.21 6.55
C VAL A 54 -0.89 13.93 5.52
N LEU A 55 -0.62 13.30 4.37
CA LEU A 55 0.16 13.93 3.30
C LEU A 55 -0.52 15.18 2.75
N SER A 56 -1.83 15.15 2.54
CA SER A 56 -2.61 16.30 2.10
C SER A 56 -2.59 17.43 3.13
N LEU A 57 -2.70 17.13 4.43
CA LEU A 57 -2.59 18.12 5.49
C LEU A 57 -1.22 18.77 5.56
N ILE A 58 -0.14 17.97 5.51
CA ILE A 58 1.23 18.47 5.47
C ILE A 58 1.42 19.37 4.25
N GLY A 59 0.99 18.91 3.08
CA GLY A 59 1.04 19.67 1.83
C GLY A 59 0.34 21.02 1.98
N VAL A 60 -0.90 21.05 2.47
CA VAL A 60 -1.65 22.30 2.66
C VAL A 60 -0.95 23.23 3.66
N VAL A 61 -0.46 22.73 4.79
CA VAL A 61 0.21 23.56 5.80
C VAL A 61 1.51 24.17 5.26
N VAL A 62 2.32 23.38 4.57
CA VAL A 62 3.65 23.81 4.09
C VAL A 62 3.58 24.59 2.78
N LEU A 63 2.73 24.16 1.83
CA LEU A 63 2.76 24.64 0.46
C LEU A 63 1.67 25.67 0.12
N SER A 64 0.58 25.77 0.90
CA SER A 64 -0.52 26.71 0.55
C SER A 64 -0.07 28.17 0.47
N ALA A 65 0.82 28.62 1.36
CA ALA A 65 1.35 29.98 1.37
C ALA A 65 2.28 30.28 0.19
N PRO A 66 3.35 29.51 -0.08
CA PRO A 66 4.22 29.75 -1.23
C PRO A 66 3.48 29.59 -2.56
N VAL A 67 2.60 28.59 -2.70
CA VAL A 67 1.80 28.40 -3.92
C VAL A 67 0.82 29.56 -4.12
N ALA A 68 0.18 30.06 -3.05
CA ALA A 68 -0.67 31.25 -3.16
C ALA A 68 0.13 32.51 -3.56
N ALA A 69 1.34 32.68 -3.03
CA ALA A 69 2.22 33.78 -3.39
C ALA A 69 2.62 33.72 -4.87
N ALA A 70 3.01 32.54 -5.36
CA ALA A 70 3.34 32.31 -6.76
C ALA A 70 2.12 32.51 -7.68
N HIS A 71 0.96 31.96 -7.32
CA HIS A 71 -0.28 32.10 -8.08
C HIS A 71 -0.71 33.58 -8.18
N ARG A 72 -0.48 34.39 -7.14
CA ARG A 72 -0.75 35.83 -7.18
C ARG A 72 0.22 36.61 -8.06
N ARG A 73 1.41 36.09 -8.39
CA ARG A 73 2.28 36.71 -9.41
C ARG A 73 1.68 36.56 -10.81
N LEU A 74 1.00 35.45 -11.07
CA LEU A 74 0.32 35.18 -12.35
C LEU A 74 -1.05 35.86 -12.43
N ARG A 75 -1.72 36.05 -11.29
CA ARG A 75 -3.07 36.62 -11.17
C ARG A 75 -3.12 37.63 -10.01
N PRO A 76 -2.60 38.85 -10.21
CA PRO A 76 -2.52 39.86 -9.15
C PRO A 76 -3.90 40.32 -8.64
N ASP A 77 -4.94 40.18 -9.47
CA ASP A 77 -6.32 40.60 -9.17
C ASP A 77 -7.02 39.76 -8.10
N LEU A 78 -6.39 38.68 -7.63
CA LEU A 78 -6.99 37.75 -6.66
C LEU A 78 -6.82 38.23 -5.20
N PRO A 79 -7.92 38.31 -4.43
CA PRO A 79 -7.89 38.50 -2.99
C PRO A 79 -7.09 37.38 -2.30
N ARG A 80 -6.31 37.73 -1.27
CA ARG A 80 -5.42 36.78 -0.56
C ARG A 80 -6.14 35.52 -0.07
N VAL A 81 -7.36 35.66 0.44
CA VAL A 81 -8.16 34.52 0.96
C VAL A 81 -8.49 33.52 -0.14
N VAL A 82 -8.94 33.99 -1.31
CA VAL A 82 -9.29 33.12 -2.45
C VAL A 82 -8.05 32.48 -3.04
N ALA A 83 -6.95 33.23 -3.13
CA ALA A 83 -5.68 32.68 -3.61
C ALA A 83 -5.18 31.53 -2.72
N ARG A 84 -5.34 31.65 -1.38
CA ARG A 84 -4.93 30.61 -0.44
C ARG A 84 -5.82 29.37 -0.48
N ASP A 85 -7.14 29.54 -0.60
CA ASP A 85 -8.08 28.42 -0.77
C ASP A 85 -7.80 27.62 -2.06
N ARG A 86 -7.59 28.33 -3.19
CA ARG A 86 -7.22 27.68 -4.46
C ARG A 86 -5.85 27.03 -4.42
N ALA A 87 -4.87 27.67 -3.79
CA ALA A 87 -3.55 27.08 -3.61
C ALA A 87 -3.61 25.79 -2.81
N GLY A 88 -4.36 25.77 -1.69
CA GLY A 88 -4.60 24.54 -0.93
C GLY A 88 -5.27 23.47 -1.78
N THR A 89 -6.29 23.85 -2.55
CA THR A 89 -7.01 22.93 -3.46
C THR A 89 -6.06 22.31 -4.49
N MET A 90 -5.21 23.13 -5.13
CA MET A 90 -4.20 22.66 -6.09
C MET A 90 -3.20 21.70 -5.45
N VAL A 91 -2.78 21.99 -4.20
CA VAL A 91 -1.86 21.12 -3.47
C VAL A 91 -2.48 19.77 -3.17
N VAL A 92 -3.72 19.73 -2.68
CA VAL A 92 -4.44 18.47 -2.44
C VAL A 92 -4.56 17.65 -3.72
N VAL A 93 -4.98 18.27 -4.82
CA VAL A 93 -5.08 17.59 -6.13
C VAL A 93 -3.71 17.06 -6.58
N ALA A 94 -2.64 17.84 -6.41
CA ALA A 94 -1.29 17.42 -6.77
C ALA A 94 -0.80 16.22 -5.93
N VAL A 95 -1.12 16.17 -4.64
CA VAL A 95 -0.80 15.04 -3.76
C VAL A 95 -1.51 13.78 -4.24
N THR A 96 -2.83 13.83 -4.46
CA THR A 96 -3.61 12.68 -4.97
C THR A 96 -3.08 12.19 -6.32
N LEU A 97 -2.78 13.10 -7.26
CA LEU A 97 -2.19 12.73 -8.55
C LEU A 97 -0.81 12.10 -8.41
N SER A 98 0.00 12.56 -7.45
CA SER A 98 1.32 11.99 -7.17
C SER A 98 1.22 10.57 -6.61
N LEU A 99 0.26 10.33 -5.69
CA LEU A 99 -0.02 8.99 -5.16
C LEU A 99 -0.51 8.05 -6.25
N LEU A 100 -1.43 8.50 -7.10
CA LEU A 100 -1.91 7.73 -8.25
C LEU A 100 -0.76 7.36 -9.19
N ALA A 101 0.07 8.33 -9.56
CA ALA A 101 1.22 8.10 -10.44
C ALA A 101 2.22 7.11 -9.81
N ALA A 102 2.54 7.28 -8.52
CA ALA A 102 3.42 6.37 -7.80
C ALA A 102 2.86 4.93 -7.78
N GLY A 103 1.56 4.77 -7.52
CA GLY A 103 0.88 3.48 -7.53
C GLY A 103 0.92 2.81 -8.91
N ILE A 104 0.66 3.56 -9.98
CA ILE A 104 0.75 3.06 -11.36
C ILE A 104 2.17 2.60 -11.69
N VAL A 105 3.18 3.39 -11.31
CA VAL A 105 4.60 3.08 -11.55
C VAL A 105 5.05 1.82 -10.80
N HIS A 106 4.57 1.58 -9.57
CA HIS A 106 4.97 0.43 -8.75
C HIS A 106 4.17 -0.85 -9.01
N ARG A 107 2.99 -0.73 -9.63
CA ARG A 107 2.10 -1.87 -9.95
C ARG A 107 2.82 -3.07 -10.60
N PRO A 108 3.68 -2.92 -11.63
CA PRO A 108 4.35 -4.08 -12.24
C PRO A 108 5.26 -4.82 -11.26
N SER A 109 6.02 -4.10 -10.42
CA SER A 109 6.91 -4.70 -9.42
C SER A 109 6.13 -5.51 -8.38
N ILE A 110 4.98 -5.00 -7.94
CA ILE A 110 4.10 -5.70 -6.99
C ILE A 110 3.52 -6.97 -7.61
N LEU A 111 3.07 -6.89 -8.87
CA LEU A 111 2.58 -8.06 -9.58
C LEU A 111 3.69 -9.11 -9.78
N ALA A 112 4.93 -8.67 -10.06
CA ALA A 112 6.08 -9.56 -10.15
C ALA A 112 6.35 -10.26 -8.81
N HIS A 113 6.35 -9.52 -7.70
CA HIS A 113 6.53 -10.11 -6.36
C HIS A 113 5.40 -11.07 -5.97
N ARG A 114 4.14 -10.77 -6.33
CA ARG A 114 3.02 -11.70 -6.11
C ARG A 114 3.16 -12.98 -6.90
N ARG A 115 3.58 -12.89 -8.17
CA ARG A 115 3.85 -14.07 -9.01
C ARG A 115 5.01 -14.89 -8.45
N ALA A 116 6.09 -14.24 -8.02
CA ALA A 116 7.24 -14.91 -7.40
C ALA A 116 6.84 -15.62 -6.10
N MET A 117 6.02 -15.00 -5.27
CA MET A 117 5.45 -15.64 -4.07
C MET A 117 4.58 -16.85 -4.42
N GLN A 118 3.70 -16.74 -5.41
CA GLN A 118 2.85 -17.86 -5.85
C GLN A 118 3.68 -19.02 -6.43
N ASP A 119 4.71 -18.72 -7.22
CA ASP A 119 5.67 -19.70 -7.70
C ASP A 119 6.41 -20.37 -6.54
N ALA A 120 6.88 -19.59 -5.56
CA ALA A 120 7.54 -20.13 -4.37
C ALA A 120 6.65 -21.10 -3.58
N ILE A 121 5.38 -20.74 -3.36
CA ILE A 121 4.38 -21.61 -2.69
C ILE A 121 4.20 -22.91 -3.46
N ALA A 122 3.99 -22.84 -4.78
CA ALA A 122 3.79 -24.03 -5.60
C ALA A 122 5.01 -24.96 -5.56
N ARG A 123 6.22 -24.38 -5.60
CA ARG A 123 7.46 -25.15 -5.53
C ARG A 123 7.68 -25.80 -4.17
N ALA A 124 7.40 -25.06 -3.09
CA ALA A 124 7.45 -25.60 -1.73
C ALA A 124 6.45 -26.75 -1.57
N GLN A 125 5.20 -26.58 -2.00
CA GLN A 125 4.18 -27.62 -1.90
C GLN A 125 4.56 -28.89 -2.65
N ALA A 126 5.09 -28.79 -3.87
CA ALA A 126 5.59 -29.93 -4.63
C ALA A 126 6.74 -30.64 -3.89
N TRP A 127 7.74 -29.87 -3.44
CA TRP A 127 8.90 -30.44 -2.78
C TRP A 127 8.56 -31.11 -1.44
N ILE A 128 7.71 -30.46 -0.63
CA ILE A 128 7.22 -31.00 0.66
C ILE A 128 6.34 -32.23 0.42
N GLY A 129 5.48 -32.21 -0.61
CA GLY A 129 4.64 -33.36 -0.98
C GLY A 129 5.45 -34.61 -1.29
N ASP A 130 6.61 -34.45 -1.94
CA ASP A 130 7.48 -35.55 -2.31
C ASP A 130 8.36 -36.04 -1.14
N ARG A 131 8.79 -35.14 -0.24
CA ARG A 131 9.88 -35.43 0.72
C ARG A 131 9.49 -35.39 2.19
N ALA A 132 8.39 -34.72 2.55
CA ALA A 132 8.04 -34.53 3.95
C ALA A 132 7.39 -35.79 4.57
N PRO A 133 7.56 -36.00 5.89
CA PRO A 133 6.85 -37.06 6.60
C PRO A 133 5.32 -36.93 6.46
N ALA A 134 4.61 -38.06 6.54
CA ALA A 134 3.16 -38.12 6.30
C ALA A 134 2.34 -37.13 7.15
N GLY A 135 2.77 -36.87 8.39
CA GLY A 135 2.11 -35.92 9.30
C GLY A 135 2.10 -34.47 8.82
N PHE A 136 3.04 -34.07 7.96
CA PHE A 136 3.08 -32.73 7.36
C PHE A 136 2.35 -32.68 6.01
N ARG A 137 2.43 -33.78 5.23
CA ARG A 137 1.79 -33.88 3.92
C ARG A 137 0.26 -33.70 3.98
N ALA A 138 -0.36 -34.08 5.10
CA ALA A 138 -1.79 -33.89 5.34
C ALA A 138 -2.23 -32.41 5.33
N ASN A 139 -1.32 -31.47 5.62
CA ASN A 139 -1.62 -30.04 5.76
C ASN A 139 -1.01 -29.17 4.64
N LEU A 140 -0.64 -29.76 3.51
CA LEU A 140 -0.01 -29.03 2.38
C LEU A 140 -0.84 -27.85 1.85
N SER A 141 -2.16 -27.87 2.02
CA SER A 141 -3.05 -26.76 1.68
C SER A 141 -2.99 -25.58 2.66
N HIS A 142 -2.37 -25.77 3.82
CA HIS A 142 -2.26 -24.80 4.92
C HIS A 142 -0.79 -24.46 5.19
N THR A 143 -0.13 -23.90 4.18
CA THR A 143 1.25 -23.42 4.28
C THR A 143 1.29 -21.94 4.67
N SER A 144 2.15 -21.60 5.62
CA SER A 144 2.50 -20.22 5.93
C SER A 144 3.76 -19.85 5.16
N THR A 145 3.71 -18.79 4.35
CA THR A 145 4.85 -18.33 3.54
C THR A 145 5.14 -16.87 3.85
N PHE A 146 6.42 -16.55 4.03
CA PHE A 146 6.88 -15.18 4.19
C PHE A 146 8.12 -14.92 3.32
N ALA A 147 8.33 -13.65 2.98
CA ALA A 147 9.48 -13.23 2.18
C ALA A 147 10.67 -12.96 3.10
N ILE A 148 11.78 -13.65 2.87
CA ILE A 148 13.08 -13.27 3.45
C ILE A 148 13.65 -12.13 2.59
N GLU A 149 13.59 -12.31 1.26
CA GLU A 149 13.97 -11.29 0.29
C GLU A 149 12.86 -11.20 -0.78
N PRO A 150 12.09 -10.10 -0.81
CA PRO A 150 10.96 -9.96 -1.71
C PRO A 150 11.35 -10.12 -3.19
N GLY A 151 10.74 -11.09 -3.85
CA GLY A 151 10.94 -11.38 -5.27
C GLY A 151 11.95 -12.49 -5.57
N SER A 152 12.74 -12.94 -4.59
CA SER A 152 13.82 -13.91 -4.78
C SER A 152 13.80 -15.06 -3.78
N ILE A 153 13.68 -14.78 -2.48
CA ILE A 153 13.84 -15.78 -1.42
C ILE A 153 12.64 -15.77 -0.48
N TYR A 154 12.00 -16.93 -0.36
CA TYR A 154 10.81 -17.13 0.45
C TYR A 154 10.99 -18.32 1.39
N ARG A 155 10.40 -18.23 2.57
CA ARG A 155 10.36 -19.32 3.55
C ARG A 155 8.93 -19.81 3.65
N THR A 156 8.74 -21.10 3.40
CA THR A 156 7.43 -21.76 3.45
C THR A 156 7.44 -22.84 4.51
N CYS A 157 6.49 -22.78 5.44
CA CYS A 157 6.35 -23.75 6.52
C CYS A 157 4.97 -24.40 6.48
N VAL A 158 4.93 -25.70 6.78
CA VAL A 158 3.68 -26.47 6.93
C VAL A 158 3.58 -27.04 8.34
N LEU A 159 2.39 -26.96 8.92
CA LEU A 159 2.12 -27.51 10.25
C LEU A 159 2.02 -29.04 10.21
N SER A 160 2.51 -29.70 11.24
CA SER A 160 2.24 -31.11 11.50
C SER A 160 0.77 -31.33 11.86
N SER A 161 0.28 -32.57 11.68
CA SER A 161 -1.08 -32.99 12.05
C SER A 161 -1.40 -32.76 13.53
N ASP A 162 -0.42 -32.88 14.42
CA ASP A 162 -0.56 -32.63 15.85
C ASP A 162 -0.40 -31.13 16.23
N ARG A 163 -0.13 -30.26 15.25
CA ARG A 163 0.11 -28.83 15.43
C ARG A 163 1.11 -28.49 16.54
N ARG A 164 2.16 -29.31 16.67
CA ARG A 164 3.29 -29.01 17.58
C ARG A 164 4.55 -28.59 16.86
N HIS A 165 4.71 -29.03 15.63
CA HIS A 165 5.89 -28.79 14.83
C HIS A 165 5.52 -28.22 13.47
N THR A 166 6.47 -27.51 12.88
CA THR A 166 6.43 -27.07 11.50
C THR A 166 7.60 -27.65 10.74
N PHE A 167 7.35 -27.95 9.47
CA PHE A 167 8.35 -28.34 8.50
C PHE A 167 8.57 -27.17 7.56
N CYS A 168 9.77 -26.61 7.57
CA CYS A 168 10.10 -25.40 6.81
C CYS A 168 11.07 -25.71 5.66
N VAL A 169 10.87 -24.99 4.56
CA VAL A 169 11.75 -24.97 3.40
C VAL A 169 12.02 -23.53 2.98
N VAL A 170 13.21 -23.28 2.47
CA VAL A 170 13.56 -22.04 1.77
C VAL A 170 13.45 -22.29 0.28
N VAL A 171 12.80 -21.34 -0.41
CA VAL A 171 12.62 -21.35 -1.87
C VAL A 171 13.30 -20.14 -2.47
N ASN A 172 14.25 -20.39 -3.37
CA ASN A 172 14.86 -19.37 -4.21
C ASN A 172 14.26 -19.43 -5.62
N THR A 173 13.43 -18.46 -5.96
CA THR A 173 12.68 -18.40 -7.23
C THR A 173 13.56 -18.13 -8.44
N GLN A 174 14.80 -17.64 -8.24
CA GLN A 174 15.76 -17.37 -9.31
C GLN A 174 16.48 -18.64 -9.79
N LEU A 175 16.38 -19.74 -9.05
CA LEU A 175 17.00 -21.01 -9.41
C LEU A 175 16.03 -21.94 -10.17
N PRO A 176 16.57 -22.87 -10.98
CA PRO A 176 15.77 -23.95 -11.57
C PRO A 176 15.08 -24.79 -10.49
N PHE A 177 13.90 -25.36 -10.81
CA PHE A 177 13.07 -26.08 -9.83
C PHE A 177 13.87 -27.10 -8.99
N ALA A 178 14.68 -27.92 -9.66
CA ALA A 178 15.46 -29.00 -9.05
C ALA A 178 16.43 -28.55 -7.94
N SER A 179 16.87 -27.29 -7.95
CA SER A 179 17.78 -26.70 -6.96
C SER A 179 17.18 -25.50 -6.24
N SER A 180 15.91 -25.17 -6.50
CA SER A 180 15.27 -23.97 -5.96
C SER A 180 14.76 -24.12 -4.54
N VAL A 181 14.62 -25.36 -4.04
CA VAL A 181 14.06 -25.62 -2.72
C VAL A 181 15.07 -26.37 -1.87
N SER A 182 15.35 -25.83 -0.69
CA SER A 182 16.21 -26.45 0.32
C SER A 182 15.45 -26.64 1.63
N PHE A 183 15.72 -27.76 2.30
CA PHE A 183 15.22 -27.98 3.64
C PHE A 183 15.81 -26.97 4.61
N ASP A 184 14.97 -26.40 5.47
CA ASP A 184 15.36 -25.34 6.39
C ASP A 184 15.28 -25.77 7.86
N GLY A 185 14.43 -26.74 8.19
CA GLY A 185 14.38 -27.29 9.54
C GLY A 185 13.03 -27.80 9.98
N TYR A 186 13.03 -28.38 11.19
CA TYR A 186 11.83 -28.65 11.97
C TYR A 186 11.81 -27.65 13.13
N GLU A 187 10.75 -26.86 13.25
CA GLU A 187 10.61 -25.88 14.33
C GLU A 187 9.39 -26.16 15.18
N ALA A 188 9.47 -25.85 16.47
CA ALA A 188 8.29 -25.85 17.33
C ALA A 188 7.40 -24.66 16.93
N ASN A 189 6.09 -24.86 16.91
CA ASN A 189 5.15 -23.82 16.47
C ASN A 189 5.21 -22.55 17.32
N SER A 190 5.66 -22.65 18.58
CA SER A 190 5.88 -21.51 19.46
C SER A 190 6.88 -20.48 18.92
N VAL A 191 7.78 -20.89 18.02
CA VAL A 191 8.77 -20.00 17.39
C VAL A 191 8.10 -19.15 16.29
N LEU A 192 7.24 -19.76 15.48
CA LEU A 192 6.46 -19.08 14.44
C LEU A 192 5.37 -18.18 15.03
N ASP A 193 4.69 -18.63 16.10
CA ASP A 193 3.64 -17.84 16.77
C ASP A 193 4.20 -16.57 17.45
N ALA A 194 5.50 -16.56 17.78
CA ALA A 194 6.19 -15.39 18.33
C ALA A 194 6.53 -14.32 17.27
N GLY A 195 6.24 -14.57 15.98
CA GLY A 195 6.57 -13.67 14.89
C GLY A 195 8.05 -13.65 14.52
N ALA A 196 8.82 -14.67 14.90
CA ALA A 196 10.20 -14.84 14.45
C ALA A 196 10.20 -15.41 13.02
N GLY A 197 10.23 -14.51 12.05
CA GLY A 197 10.60 -14.77 10.66
C GLY A 197 11.95 -14.16 10.35
#